data_AF-A0A1V4U0Z9-F1
#
_entry.id   AF-A0A1V4U0Z9-F1
#
_cell.length_a   1.000
_cell.length_b   1.000
_cell.length_c   1.000
_cell.angle_alpha   90.00
_cell.angle_beta   90.00
_cell.angle_gamma   90.00
#
_symmetry.space_group_name_H-M   'P 1'
#
loop_
_entity.id
_entity.type
_entity.pdbx_description
1 polymer ?
#
loop_
_entity_poly.entity_id
_entity_poly.type
_entity_poly.pdbx_seq_one_letter_code
_entity_poly.pdbx_strand_id
1 'polypeptide(L)'
;MTSTNGSTTKTTIGLEDIDKIKKDALSVKVDEEVLQAYLSLRKHFRSQSVYISDRRWNKTLMVLRTAAAAMGQGKVDLTFLPLLQHMLWDRPEQKEGLRSLLIDLTGSGGVDLRRLQSSSEELLSLLAKAKQHSASDVQFPRPVCCYDCGSTFMSAKELCRHGESFPKHLYMDPYAREAQGVNPSYRKFDLPELMHVLENVRGWKVTCLRGGAEQRLYARELQDLRSVYDKVRGAHEMERDELRKRLDGNIWLSRRDRQDILARQDRRLESMAEIERSLKEVEAELRG
;
A
#
# COMPACT_ATOMS: atom_id res chain seq x y z
N MET A 1 26.43 62.23 19.50
CA MET A 1 25.34 61.82 20.41
C MET A 1 25.24 60.30 20.37
N THR A 2 25.82 59.64 21.36
CA THR A 2 25.84 58.19 21.53
C THR A 2 24.54 57.75 22.17
N SER A 3 23.65 57.10 21.41
CA SER A 3 22.51 56.38 21.97
C SER A 3 22.88 54.90 22.05
N THR A 4 23.50 54.54 23.16
CA THR A 4 23.58 53.17 23.68
C THR A 4 22.36 52.97 24.57
N ASN A 5 21.48 52.02 24.24
CA ASN A 5 20.66 51.26 25.18
C ASN A 5 19.91 50.13 24.45
N GLY A 6 20.67 49.14 23.99
CA GLY A 6 20.13 47.80 23.73
C GLY A 6 20.51 46.91 24.90
N SER A 7 19.59 46.70 25.84
CA SER A 7 19.79 45.72 26.92
C SER A 7 19.82 44.32 26.33
N THR A 8 21.02 43.79 26.09
CA THR A 8 21.25 42.43 25.63
C THR A 8 21.11 41.47 26.81
N THR A 9 19.89 41.02 27.07
CA THR A 9 19.65 39.89 27.98
C THR A 9 20.42 38.67 27.47
N LYS A 10 21.50 38.32 28.16
CA LYS A 10 22.28 37.12 27.86
C LYS A 10 21.47 35.90 28.27
N THR A 11 21.29 34.94 27.37
CA THR A 11 20.67 33.65 27.67
C THR A 11 21.61 32.83 28.55
N THR A 12 21.36 32.79 29.86
CA THR A 12 22.12 31.99 30.84
C THR A 12 21.24 30.89 31.41
N ILE A 13 21.79 29.69 31.59
CA ILE A 13 21.12 28.57 32.26
C ILE A 13 21.73 28.38 33.66
N GLY A 14 20.89 28.16 34.67
CA GLY A 14 21.35 27.91 36.04
C GLY A 14 21.95 26.50 36.19
N LEU A 15 22.85 26.32 37.16
CA LEU A 15 23.36 24.99 37.50
C LEU A 15 22.25 24.05 37.98
N GLU A 16 21.26 24.60 38.67
CA GLU A 16 20.08 23.86 39.14
C GLU A 16 19.26 23.30 37.96
N ASP A 17 19.06 24.09 36.90
CA ASP A 17 18.35 23.67 35.68
C ASP A 17 19.12 22.54 34.96
N ILE A 18 20.45 22.65 34.90
CA ILE A 18 21.30 21.60 34.33
C ILE A 18 21.14 20.30 35.12
N ASP A 19 21.21 20.36 36.45
CA ASP A 19 21.09 19.17 37.29
C ASP A 19 19.68 18.58 37.26
N LYS A 20 18.65 19.41 37.08
CA LYS A 20 17.29 18.96 36.81
C LYS A 20 17.23 18.16 35.50
N ILE A 21 17.71 18.72 34.38
CA ILE A 21 17.71 18.02 33.08
C ILE A 21 18.49 16.70 33.15
N LYS A 22 19.63 16.67 33.86
CA LYS A 22 20.39 15.42 34.06
C LYS A 22 19.56 14.35 34.77
N LYS A 23 18.84 14.71 35.83
CA LYS A 23 17.97 13.78 36.56
C LYS A 23 16.81 13.32 35.67
N ASP A 24 16.17 14.26 34.98
CA ASP A 24 15.05 13.97 34.09
C ASP A 24 15.47 13.02 32.97
N ALA A 25 16.64 13.23 32.35
CA ALA A 25 17.19 12.38 31.31
C ALA A 25 17.32 10.90 31.72
N LEU A 26 17.65 10.61 32.99
CA LEU A 26 17.73 9.22 33.49
C LEU A 26 16.37 8.54 33.53
N SER A 27 15.29 9.30 33.68
CA SER A 27 13.91 8.80 33.73
C SER A 27 13.24 8.65 32.36
N VAL A 28 13.82 9.24 31.31
CA VAL A 28 13.28 9.20 29.95
C VAL A 28 13.28 7.76 29.41
N LYS A 29 12.09 7.30 29.03
CA LYS A 29 11.89 5.98 28.40
C LYS A 29 12.38 6.00 26.95
N VAL A 30 12.73 4.84 26.42
CA VAL A 30 13.16 4.68 25.03
C VAL A 30 12.13 3.80 24.35
N ASP A 31 11.55 4.29 23.25
CA ASP A 31 10.56 3.52 22.50
C ASP A 31 11.22 2.27 21.87
N GLU A 32 10.49 1.16 21.80
CA GLU A 32 11.00 -0.12 21.30
C GLU A 32 11.52 0.00 19.86
N GLU A 33 10.85 0.81 19.03
CA GLU A 33 11.30 1.09 17.65
C GLU A 33 12.70 1.71 17.59
N VAL A 34 13.06 2.54 18.58
CA VAL A 34 14.41 3.13 18.69
C VAL A 34 15.43 2.05 19.02
N LEU A 35 15.09 1.10 19.89
CA LEU A 35 15.97 -0.04 20.21
C LEU A 35 16.17 -0.94 18.98
N GLN A 36 15.12 -1.20 18.21
CA GLN A 36 15.21 -1.93 16.95
C GLN A 36 16.05 -1.20 15.90
N ALA A 37 15.95 0.13 15.83
CA ALA A 37 16.82 0.95 14.99
C ALA A 37 18.29 0.85 15.42
N TYR A 38 18.59 0.86 16.71
CA TYR A 38 19.95 0.64 17.24
C TYR A 38 20.51 -0.73 16.86
N LEU A 39 19.70 -1.79 16.96
CA LEU A 39 20.10 -3.13 16.53
C LEU A 39 20.39 -3.18 15.03
N SER A 40 19.58 -2.50 14.23
CA SER A 40 19.75 -2.41 12.77
C SER A 40 21.02 -1.64 12.40
N LEU A 41 21.30 -0.51 13.06
CA LEU A 41 22.53 0.25 12.91
C LEU A 41 23.76 -0.60 13.30
N ARG A 42 23.70 -1.34 14.41
CA ARG A 42 24.79 -2.25 14.83
C ARG A 42 25.08 -3.31 13.78
N LYS A 43 24.05 -3.92 13.20
CA LYS A 43 24.21 -4.89 12.10
C LYS A 43 24.84 -4.23 10.87
N HIS A 44 24.39 -3.03 10.51
CA HIS A 44 24.94 -2.28 9.38
C HIS A 44 26.44 -1.99 9.54
N PHE A 45 26.84 -1.41 10.67
CA PHE A 45 28.26 -1.11 10.92
C PHE A 45 29.14 -2.37 10.95
N ARG A 46 28.65 -3.48 11.52
CA ARG A 46 29.36 -4.77 11.49
C ARG A 46 29.56 -5.28 10.05
N SER A 47 28.56 -5.14 9.19
CA SER A 47 28.66 -5.57 7.79
C SER A 47 29.68 -4.75 6.98
N GLN A 48 29.97 -3.53 7.42
CA GLN A 48 30.97 -2.64 6.82
C GLN A 48 32.35 -2.74 7.49
N SER A 49 32.54 -3.70 8.41
CA SER A 49 33.77 -3.84 9.21
C SER A 49 34.13 -2.59 10.04
N VAL A 50 33.13 -1.78 10.40
CA VAL A 50 33.30 -0.60 11.27
C VAL A 50 32.97 -1.01 12.70
N TYR A 51 33.94 -0.86 13.61
CA TYR A 51 33.76 -1.20 15.01
C TYR A 51 33.32 0.00 15.85
N ILE A 52 32.14 -0.11 16.46
CA ILE A 52 31.61 0.87 17.41
C ILE A 52 31.48 0.19 18.77
N SER A 53 32.25 0.66 19.76
CA SER A 53 32.25 0.11 21.11
C SER A 53 30.88 0.23 21.80
N ASP A 54 30.55 -0.73 22.66
CA ASP A 54 29.33 -0.68 23.50
C ASP A 54 29.25 0.59 24.35
N ARG A 55 30.41 1.07 24.83
CA ARG A 55 30.49 2.35 25.53
C ARG A 55 29.99 3.51 24.68
N ARG A 56 30.35 3.58 23.39
CA ARG A 56 29.89 4.64 22.48
C ARG A 56 28.37 4.54 22.27
N TRP A 57 27.84 3.33 22.06
CA TRP A 57 26.39 3.11 21.97
C TRP A 57 25.62 3.56 23.21
N ASN A 58 26.11 3.25 24.40
CA ASN A 58 25.48 3.67 25.66
C ASN A 58 25.51 5.20 25.81
N LYS A 59 26.60 5.85 25.40
CA LYS A 59 26.72 7.31 25.42
C LYS A 59 25.78 7.98 24.43
N THR A 60 25.64 7.47 23.21
CA THR A 60 24.70 8.06 22.24
C THR A 60 23.27 7.93 22.73
N LEU A 61 22.89 6.81 23.34
CA LEU A 61 21.57 6.65 23.95
C LEU A 61 21.31 7.66 25.06
N MET A 62 22.32 7.94 25.90
CA MET A 62 22.23 8.98 26.92
C MET A 62 22.03 10.37 26.28
N VAL A 63 22.72 10.68 25.18
CA VAL A 63 22.53 11.94 24.45
C VAL A 63 21.09 12.07 23.95
N LEU A 64 20.49 11.01 23.39
CA LEU A 64 19.10 11.05 22.95
C LEU A 64 18.13 11.29 24.12
N ARG A 65 18.36 10.64 25.27
CA ARG A 65 17.57 10.88 26.49
C ARG A 65 17.67 12.32 26.98
N THR A 66 18.88 12.88 27.00
CA THR A 66 19.10 14.29 27.37
C THR A 66 18.41 15.24 26.38
N ALA A 67 18.46 14.93 25.08
CA ALA A 67 17.79 15.72 24.05
C ALA A 67 16.27 15.74 24.24
N ALA A 68 15.66 14.58 24.53
CA ALA A 68 14.24 14.46 24.83
C ALA A 68 13.88 15.18 26.14
N ALA A 69 14.66 15.00 27.21
CA ALA A 69 14.44 15.68 28.49
C ALA A 69 14.51 17.21 28.37
N ALA A 70 15.47 17.73 27.59
CA ALA A 70 15.60 19.16 27.31
C ALA A 70 14.39 19.73 26.55
N MET A 71 13.66 18.89 25.80
CA MET A 71 12.39 19.24 25.16
C MET A 71 11.17 18.99 26.06
N GLY A 72 11.37 18.56 27.31
CA GLY A 72 10.28 18.19 28.21
C GLY A 72 9.56 16.90 27.82
N GLN A 73 10.16 16.07 26.96
CA GLN A 73 9.58 14.81 26.52
C GLN A 73 9.98 13.67 27.45
N GLY A 74 9.00 12.87 27.88
CA GLY A 74 9.21 11.69 28.74
C GLY A 74 9.68 10.44 28.00
N LYS A 75 9.78 10.49 26.67
CA LYS A 75 10.20 9.35 25.84
C LYS A 75 11.06 9.78 24.66
N VAL A 76 12.02 8.93 24.27
CA VAL A 76 12.79 9.03 23.03
C VAL A 76 12.07 8.26 21.94
N ASP A 77 11.72 8.94 20.86
CA ASP A 77 11.16 8.34 19.65
C ASP A 77 12.15 8.36 18.47
N LEU A 78 11.72 7.85 17.31
CA LEU A 78 12.55 7.78 16.11
C LEU A 78 13.03 9.14 15.60
N THR A 79 12.35 10.25 15.92
CA THR A 79 12.74 11.59 15.44
C THR A 79 14.06 12.08 16.02
N PHE A 80 14.56 11.45 17.08
CA PHE A 80 15.87 11.74 17.67
C PHE A 80 17.03 11.01 16.99
N LEU A 81 16.76 9.96 16.20
CA LEU A 81 17.82 9.19 15.53
C LEU A 81 18.75 10.01 14.65
N PRO A 82 18.30 11.04 13.89
CA PRO A 82 19.20 11.85 13.07
C PRO A 82 20.34 12.53 13.86
N LEU A 83 20.22 12.72 15.19
CA LEU A 83 21.31 13.25 16.02
C LEU A 83 22.54 12.34 16.03
N LEU A 84 22.35 11.04 15.80
CA LEU A 84 23.43 10.05 15.77
C LEU A 84 24.42 10.29 14.62
N GLN A 85 24.04 11.08 13.60
CA GLN A 85 24.90 11.47 12.48
C GLN A 85 26.14 12.27 12.94
N HIS A 86 26.14 12.80 14.16
CA HIS A 86 27.26 13.57 14.71
C HIS A 86 28.16 12.76 15.65
N MET A 87 27.84 11.47 15.89
CA MET A 87 28.47 10.69 16.96
C MET A 87 28.97 9.30 16.54
N LEU A 88 28.48 8.74 15.43
CA LEU A 88 28.76 7.35 15.06
C LEU A 88 29.79 7.17 13.93
N TRP A 89 30.12 8.21 13.16
CA TRP A 89 31.16 8.12 12.12
C TRP A 89 32.56 8.31 12.71
N ASP A 90 33.54 7.60 12.15
CA ASP A 90 34.96 7.79 12.48
C ASP A 90 35.70 8.58 11.40
N ARG A 91 35.26 8.47 10.14
CA ARG A 91 35.80 9.24 9.02
C ARG A 91 34.73 10.12 8.36
N PRO A 92 35.07 11.32 7.90
CA PRO A 92 34.08 12.27 7.37
C PRO A 92 33.33 11.74 6.14
N GLU A 93 33.94 10.83 5.36
CA GLU A 93 33.32 10.23 4.19
C GLU A 93 32.10 9.34 4.55
N GLN A 94 32.06 8.81 5.78
CA GLN A 94 30.95 7.98 6.27
C GLN A 94 29.70 8.80 6.62
N LYS A 95 29.84 10.14 6.77
CA LYS A 95 28.80 11.00 7.33
C LYS A 95 27.51 10.98 6.50
N GLU A 96 27.60 11.13 5.17
CA GLU A 96 26.41 11.18 4.32
C GLU A 96 25.71 9.83 4.23
N GLY A 97 26.47 8.72 4.17
CA GLY A 97 25.91 7.36 4.19
C GLY A 97 25.18 7.06 5.50
N LEU A 98 25.77 7.42 6.64
CA LEU A 98 25.15 7.29 7.96
C LEU A 98 23.89 8.16 8.07
N ARG A 99 23.95 9.41 7.62
CA ARG A 99 22.80 10.31 7.62
C ARG A 99 21.64 9.72 6.81
N SER A 100 21.93 9.22 5.61
CA SER A 100 20.92 8.55 4.79
C SER A 100 20.29 7.38 5.55
N LEU A 101 21.08 6.49 6.15
CA LEU A 101 20.56 5.36 6.91
C LEU A 101 19.66 5.80 8.09
N LEU A 102 20.06 6.84 8.82
CA LEU A 102 19.28 7.36 9.95
C LEU A 102 17.93 7.94 9.51
N ILE A 103 17.90 8.67 8.38
CA ILE A 103 16.66 9.20 7.82
C ILE A 103 15.73 8.05 7.38
N ASP A 104 16.27 6.95 6.85
CA ASP A 104 15.46 5.77 6.46
C ASP A 104 14.83 5.10 7.67
N LEU A 105 15.61 4.91 8.74
CA LEU A 105 15.14 4.33 10.00
C LEU A 105 14.15 5.25 10.73
N THR A 106 14.29 6.57 10.58
CA THR A 106 13.34 7.53 11.17
C THR A 106 11.95 7.40 10.53
N GLY A 107 11.90 7.02 9.25
CA GLY A 107 10.67 6.86 8.49
C GLY A 107 10.12 5.43 8.45
N SER A 108 10.74 4.45 9.10
CA SER A 108 10.45 3.03 8.86
C SER A 108 9.23 2.46 9.59
N GLY A 109 8.46 3.26 10.33
CA GLY A 109 7.32 2.79 11.15
C GLY A 109 6.05 2.41 10.38
N GLY A 110 5.95 2.73 9.08
CA GLY A 110 4.71 2.54 8.32
C GLY A 110 4.49 1.12 7.75
N VAL A 111 3.23 0.83 7.41
CA VAL A 111 2.74 -0.44 6.84
C VAL A 111 3.51 -0.82 5.57
N ASP A 112 3.87 -2.11 5.45
CA ASP A 112 4.51 -2.66 4.25
C ASP A 112 3.50 -2.73 3.08
N LEU A 113 3.69 -1.85 2.10
CA LEU A 113 2.82 -1.72 0.92
C LEU A 113 3.00 -2.86 -0.10
N ARG A 114 4.08 -3.65 0.00
CA ARG A 114 4.41 -4.69 -1.00
C ARG A 114 3.30 -5.70 -1.18
N ARG A 115 2.66 -6.13 -0.09
CA ARG A 115 1.55 -7.09 -0.15
C ARG A 115 0.37 -6.52 -0.93
N LEU A 116 0.01 -5.27 -0.68
CA LEU A 116 -1.10 -4.60 -1.34
C LEU A 116 -0.84 -4.42 -2.84
N GLN A 117 0.39 -4.05 -3.18
CA GLN A 117 0.85 -3.96 -4.56
C GLN A 117 0.78 -5.33 -5.25
N SER A 118 1.37 -6.38 -4.67
CA SER A 118 1.34 -7.72 -5.24
C SER A 118 -0.09 -8.24 -5.43
N SER A 119 -0.98 -8.04 -4.46
CA SER A 119 -2.38 -8.44 -4.60
C SER A 119 -3.11 -7.70 -5.72
N SER A 120 -2.83 -6.40 -5.92
CA SER A 120 -3.42 -5.63 -7.03
C SER A 120 -2.90 -6.12 -8.39
N GLU A 121 -1.61 -6.39 -8.51
CA GLU A 121 -0.98 -6.90 -9.74
C GLU A 121 -1.45 -8.32 -10.07
N GLU A 122 -1.61 -9.18 -9.06
CA GLU A 122 -2.14 -10.53 -9.21
C GLU A 122 -3.57 -10.51 -9.75
N LEU A 123 -4.45 -9.66 -9.18
CA LEU A 123 -5.82 -9.52 -9.64
C LEU A 123 -5.90 -9.03 -11.11
N LEU A 124 -5.06 -8.07 -11.49
CA LEU A 124 -4.92 -7.64 -12.89
C LEU A 124 -4.50 -8.80 -13.80
N SER A 125 -3.52 -9.60 -13.36
CA SER A 125 -3.05 -10.76 -14.13
C SER A 125 -4.15 -11.81 -14.31
N LEU A 126 -4.92 -12.10 -13.25
CA LEU A 126 -6.04 -13.04 -13.30
C LEU A 126 -7.13 -12.56 -14.26
N LEU A 127 -7.48 -11.28 -14.23
CA LEU A 127 -8.43 -10.69 -15.17
C LEU A 127 -7.94 -10.75 -16.61
N ALA A 128 -6.67 -10.42 -16.85
CA ALA A 128 -6.08 -10.50 -18.18
C ALA A 128 -6.08 -11.94 -18.74
N LYS A 129 -5.73 -12.93 -17.92
CA LYS A 129 -5.81 -14.36 -18.28
C LYS A 129 -7.25 -14.77 -18.55
N ALA A 130 -8.18 -14.38 -17.69
CA ALA A 130 -9.59 -14.68 -17.89
C ALA A 130 -10.14 -14.02 -19.17
N LYS A 131 -9.62 -12.86 -19.61
CA LYS A 131 -9.95 -12.23 -20.90
C LYS A 131 -9.37 -13.00 -22.08
N GLN A 132 -8.14 -13.48 -21.97
CA GLN A 132 -7.52 -14.34 -22.99
C GLN A 132 -8.22 -15.69 -23.14
N HIS A 133 -8.70 -16.25 -22.03
CA HIS A 133 -9.46 -17.51 -22.01
C HIS A 133 -10.96 -17.32 -22.28
N SER A 134 -11.48 -16.10 -22.13
CA SER A 134 -12.83 -15.75 -22.58
C SER A 134 -12.86 -15.83 -24.09
N ALA A 135 -13.52 -16.85 -24.63
CA ALA A 135 -13.71 -17.10 -26.05
C ALA A 135 -14.73 -16.11 -26.66
N SER A 136 -14.57 -14.81 -26.38
CA SER A 136 -15.55 -13.78 -26.69
C SER A 136 -15.77 -13.59 -28.19
N ASP A 137 -14.79 -13.93 -29.02
CA ASP A 137 -14.87 -13.74 -30.48
C ASP A 137 -14.83 -15.08 -31.27
N VAL A 138 -14.87 -16.23 -30.60
CA VAL A 138 -15.02 -17.52 -31.30
C VAL A 138 -16.46 -17.60 -31.79
N GLN A 139 -16.63 -17.63 -33.12
CA GLN A 139 -17.95 -17.80 -33.71
C GLN A 139 -18.53 -19.15 -33.29
N PHE A 140 -19.76 -19.11 -32.80
CA PHE A 140 -20.53 -20.30 -32.52
C PHE A 140 -20.73 -21.10 -33.81
N PRO A 141 -20.63 -22.44 -33.75
CA PRO A 141 -20.99 -23.30 -34.88
C PRO A 141 -22.42 -23.07 -35.38
N ARG A 142 -23.31 -22.60 -34.51
CA ARG A 142 -24.70 -22.26 -34.84
C ARG A 142 -25.19 -21.02 -34.08
N PRO A 143 -26.15 -20.27 -34.66
CA PRO A 143 -26.78 -19.15 -33.97
C PRO A 143 -27.56 -19.61 -32.72
N VAL A 144 -27.37 -18.91 -31.61
CA VAL A 144 -28.19 -19.01 -30.40
C VAL A 144 -29.27 -17.94 -30.46
N CYS A 145 -30.53 -18.30 -30.18
CA CYS A 145 -31.64 -17.36 -30.24
C CYS A 145 -32.20 -17.07 -28.84
N CYS A 146 -32.51 -15.81 -28.58
CA CYS A 146 -33.37 -15.42 -27.45
C CYS A 146 -34.82 -15.73 -27.80
N TYR A 147 -35.53 -16.35 -26.86
CA TYR A 147 -36.94 -16.69 -26.99
C TYR A 147 -37.84 -15.45 -26.90
N ASP A 148 -37.54 -14.50 -26.00
CA ASP A 148 -38.43 -13.39 -25.68
C ASP A 148 -38.38 -12.24 -26.69
N CYS A 149 -37.20 -11.93 -27.24
CA CYS A 149 -37.03 -10.82 -28.20
C CYS A 149 -36.69 -11.27 -29.63
N GLY A 150 -36.49 -12.57 -29.85
CA GLY A 150 -36.15 -13.12 -31.16
C GLY A 150 -34.76 -12.76 -31.69
N SER A 151 -33.91 -12.10 -30.88
CA SER A 151 -32.54 -11.76 -31.27
C SER A 151 -31.67 -13.01 -31.38
N THR A 152 -30.73 -12.97 -32.32
CA THR A 152 -29.83 -14.09 -32.64
C THR A 152 -28.39 -13.69 -32.40
N PHE A 153 -27.60 -14.59 -31.82
CA PHE A 153 -26.22 -14.35 -31.41
C PHE A 153 -25.31 -15.40 -32.02
N MET A 154 -24.17 -14.96 -32.53
CA MET A 154 -23.15 -15.82 -33.16
C MET A 154 -21.88 -15.93 -32.33
N SER A 155 -21.83 -15.30 -31.15
CA SER A 155 -20.69 -15.40 -30.23
C SER A 155 -21.14 -15.32 -28.78
N ALA A 156 -20.31 -15.83 -27.87
CA ALA A 156 -20.55 -15.76 -26.42
C ALA A 156 -20.67 -14.31 -25.95
N LYS A 157 -19.88 -13.40 -26.53
CA LYS A 157 -19.88 -11.96 -26.22
C LYS A 157 -21.21 -11.29 -26.53
N GLU A 158 -21.78 -11.56 -27.70
CA GLU A 158 -23.09 -11.03 -28.09
C GLU A 158 -24.21 -11.56 -27.19
N LEU A 159 -24.16 -12.86 -26.91
CA LEU A 159 -25.12 -13.55 -26.05
C LEU A 159 -25.12 -13.01 -24.61
N CYS A 160 -23.92 -12.83 -24.02
CA CYS A 160 -23.76 -12.26 -22.68
C CYS A 160 -24.23 -10.80 -22.61
N ARG A 161 -23.84 -9.97 -23.59
CA ARG A 161 -24.24 -8.54 -23.62
C ARG A 161 -25.76 -8.38 -23.63
N HIS A 162 -26.45 -9.28 -24.35
CA HIS A 162 -27.90 -9.30 -24.33
C HIS A 162 -28.47 -9.70 -22.96
N GLY A 163 -27.91 -10.73 -22.30
CA GLY A 163 -28.42 -11.18 -21.01
C GLY A 163 -28.19 -10.18 -19.87
N GLU A 164 -27.15 -9.34 -19.97
CA GLU A 164 -26.96 -8.19 -19.07
C GLU A 164 -28.06 -7.14 -19.26
N SER A 165 -28.38 -6.83 -20.51
CA SER A 165 -29.42 -5.84 -20.85
C SER A 165 -30.81 -6.36 -20.48
N PHE A 166 -31.01 -7.69 -20.52
CA PHE A 166 -32.29 -8.34 -20.27
C PHE A 166 -32.15 -9.59 -19.38
N PRO A 167 -31.98 -9.42 -18.05
CA PRO A 167 -31.65 -10.52 -17.13
C PRO A 167 -32.72 -11.61 -16.99
N LYS A 168 -33.96 -11.33 -17.39
CA LYS A 168 -35.10 -12.25 -17.31
C LYS A 168 -35.38 -12.99 -18.62
N HIS A 169 -34.64 -12.68 -19.69
CA HIS A 169 -34.84 -13.31 -20.97
C HIS A 169 -34.29 -14.73 -20.97
N LEU A 170 -34.96 -15.59 -21.72
CA LEU A 170 -34.64 -16.99 -21.88
C LEU A 170 -34.13 -17.27 -23.30
N TYR A 171 -33.38 -18.35 -23.42
CA TYR A 171 -32.68 -18.71 -24.64
C TYR A 171 -32.94 -20.16 -25.02
N MET A 172 -32.75 -20.48 -26.29
CA MET A 172 -32.97 -21.81 -26.85
C MET A 172 -31.66 -22.48 -27.24
N ASP A 173 -31.56 -23.79 -27.01
CA ASP A 173 -30.46 -24.62 -27.54
C ASP A 173 -30.57 -24.70 -29.08
N PRO A 174 -29.54 -24.29 -29.85
CA PRO A 174 -29.51 -24.36 -31.30
C PRO A 174 -29.77 -25.75 -31.90
N TYR A 175 -29.54 -26.82 -31.13
CA TYR A 175 -29.71 -28.21 -31.58
C TYR A 175 -31.05 -28.84 -31.14
N ALA A 176 -31.91 -28.11 -30.42
CA ALA A 176 -33.17 -28.65 -29.90
C ALA A 176 -34.13 -29.17 -30.99
N ARG A 177 -33.98 -28.70 -32.25
CA ARG A 177 -34.84 -29.12 -33.37
C ARG A 177 -34.43 -30.45 -34.04
N GLU A 178 -33.21 -30.95 -33.81
CA GLU A 178 -32.65 -32.11 -34.52
C GLU A 178 -32.65 -33.41 -33.68
N ALA A 179 -33.06 -33.36 -32.41
CA ALA A 179 -33.14 -34.53 -31.55
C ALA A 179 -34.26 -35.48 -32.02
N GLN A 180 -33.94 -36.41 -32.92
CA GLN A 180 -34.82 -37.50 -33.30
C GLN A 180 -35.07 -38.42 -32.08
N GLY A 181 -36.30 -38.42 -31.57
CA GLY A 181 -36.81 -39.51 -30.73
C GLY A 181 -37.10 -39.22 -29.26
N VAL A 182 -36.89 -37.99 -28.77
CA VAL A 182 -37.38 -37.55 -27.45
C VAL A 182 -37.93 -36.15 -27.64
N ASN A 183 -39.16 -35.88 -27.16
CA ASN A 183 -39.86 -34.60 -27.29
C ASN A 183 -38.85 -33.43 -27.33
N PRO A 184 -38.78 -32.67 -28.43
CA PRO A 184 -37.78 -31.62 -28.58
C PRO A 184 -37.99 -30.69 -27.40
N SER A 185 -37.06 -30.72 -26.45
CA SER A 185 -37.24 -29.99 -25.22
C SER A 185 -37.18 -28.53 -25.64
N TYR A 186 -38.35 -27.89 -25.72
CA TYR A 186 -38.53 -26.44 -25.70
C TYR A 186 -38.05 -25.89 -24.32
N ARG A 187 -36.96 -26.45 -23.78
CA ARG A 187 -36.32 -26.01 -22.56
C ARG A 187 -35.72 -24.67 -22.90
N LYS A 188 -36.41 -23.66 -22.40
CA LYS A 188 -35.95 -22.30 -22.31
C LYS A 188 -34.99 -22.29 -21.14
N PHE A 189 -33.77 -21.88 -21.40
CA PHE A 189 -32.74 -21.78 -20.38
C PHE A 189 -32.56 -20.33 -20.00
N ASP A 190 -32.29 -20.07 -18.73
CA ASP A 190 -31.66 -18.80 -18.37
C ASP A 190 -30.23 -18.75 -18.94
N LEU A 191 -29.60 -17.57 -18.92
CA LEU A 191 -28.27 -17.41 -19.49
C LEU A 191 -27.22 -18.36 -18.84
N PRO A 192 -27.11 -18.46 -17.50
CA PRO A 192 -26.17 -19.38 -16.86
C PRO A 192 -26.37 -20.86 -17.24
N GLU A 193 -27.62 -21.34 -17.24
CA GLU A 193 -27.94 -22.73 -17.60
C GLU A 193 -27.61 -23.01 -19.06
N LEU A 194 -27.93 -22.08 -19.97
CA LEU A 194 -27.60 -22.24 -21.39
C LEU A 194 -26.08 -22.33 -21.58
N MET A 195 -25.33 -21.43 -20.94
CA MET A 195 -23.87 -21.39 -21.05
C MET A 195 -23.24 -22.70 -20.57
N HIS A 196 -23.77 -23.27 -19.48
CA HIS A 196 -23.35 -24.58 -18.99
C HIS A 196 -23.62 -25.71 -19.99
N VAL A 197 -24.78 -25.72 -20.65
CA VAL A 197 -25.14 -26.71 -21.68
C VAL A 197 -24.24 -26.57 -22.90
N LEU A 198 -24.01 -25.34 -23.39
CA LEU A 198 -23.14 -25.09 -24.53
C LEU A 198 -21.70 -25.55 -24.26
N GLU A 199 -21.19 -25.31 -23.05
CA GLU A 199 -19.82 -25.70 -22.68
C GLU A 199 -19.70 -27.20 -22.44
N ASN A 200 -20.51 -27.77 -21.54
CA ASN A 200 -20.29 -29.14 -21.04
C ASN A 200 -20.97 -30.22 -21.88
N VAL A 201 -22.07 -29.90 -22.57
CA VAL A 201 -22.80 -30.86 -23.41
C VAL A 201 -22.40 -30.73 -24.88
N ARG A 202 -22.19 -29.50 -25.36
CA ARG A 202 -21.85 -29.25 -26.77
C ARG A 202 -20.36 -29.03 -27.02
N GLY A 203 -19.54 -28.88 -25.97
CA GLY A 203 -18.11 -28.67 -26.10
C GLY A 203 -17.74 -27.31 -26.71
N TRP A 204 -18.66 -26.33 -26.67
CA TRP A 204 -18.41 -25.01 -27.21
C TRP A 204 -17.51 -24.22 -26.25
N LYS A 205 -16.61 -23.40 -26.80
CA LYS A 205 -15.87 -22.44 -25.98
C LYS A 205 -16.75 -21.22 -25.75
N VAL A 206 -17.44 -21.20 -24.62
CA VAL A 206 -18.44 -20.17 -24.29
C VAL A 206 -17.97 -19.23 -23.18
N THR A 207 -16.77 -19.41 -22.63
CA THR A 207 -16.32 -18.67 -21.45
C THR A 207 -16.41 -17.16 -21.69
N CYS A 208 -17.17 -16.50 -20.83
CA CYS A 208 -17.53 -15.11 -20.96
C CYS A 208 -17.38 -14.48 -19.58
N LEU A 209 -16.36 -13.63 -19.43
CA LEU A 209 -16.12 -12.87 -18.21
C LEU A 209 -17.30 -11.95 -17.79
N ARG A 210 -18.30 -11.75 -18.66
CA ARG A 210 -19.48 -10.90 -18.39
C ARG A 210 -20.62 -11.70 -17.72
N GLY A 211 -21.00 -11.27 -16.52
CA GLY A 211 -22.16 -11.73 -15.74
C GLY A 211 -21.97 -13.02 -14.91
N GLY A 212 -20.81 -13.67 -15.03
CA GLY A 212 -20.53 -14.98 -14.42
C GLY A 212 -20.25 -14.96 -12.92
N ALA A 213 -20.20 -16.16 -12.31
CA ALA A 213 -19.77 -16.34 -10.92
C ALA A 213 -18.35 -15.81 -10.68
N GLU A 214 -17.45 -16.00 -11.65
CA GLU A 214 -16.07 -15.50 -11.59
C GLU A 214 -15.99 -13.98 -11.55
N GLN A 215 -16.79 -13.25 -12.34
CA GLN A 215 -16.81 -11.78 -12.29
C GLN A 215 -17.27 -11.26 -10.92
N ARG A 216 -18.26 -11.93 -10.30
CA ARG A 216 -18.71 -11.58 -8.94
C ARG A 216 -17.63 -11.84 -7.90
N LEU A 217 -16.83 -12.90 -8.08
CA LEU A 217 -15.68 -13.19 -7.22
C LEU A 217 -14.63 -12.09 -7.34
N TYR A 218 -14.19 -11.75 -8.56
CA TYR A 218 -13.21 -10.67 -8.77
C TYR A 218 -13.71 -9.30 -8.31
N ALA A 219 -15.00 -8.99 -8.49
CA ALA A 219 -15.59 -7.75 -7.99
C ALA A 219 -15.57 -7.68 -6.45
N ARG A 220 -15.81 -8.80 -5.78
CA ARG A 220 -15.71 -8.90 -4.32
C ARG A 220 -14.26 -8.75 -3.85
N GLU A 221 -13.32 -9.43 -4.49
CA GLU A 221 -11.89 -9.32 -4.18
C GLU A 221 -11.39 -7.88 -4.37
N LEU A 222 -11.80 -7.19 -5.45
CA LEU A 222 -11.51 -5.78 -5.65
C LEU A 222 -12.10 -4.91 -4.53
N GLN A 223 -13.33 -5.17 -4.10
CA GLN A 223 -13.96 -4.44 -3.01
C GLN A 223 -13.20 -4.62 -1.69
N ASP A 224 -12.81 -5.85 -1.37
CA ASP A 224 -12.02 -6.17 -0.17
C ASP A 224 -10.65 -5.48 -0.23
N LEU A 225 -9.97 -5.56 -1.38
CA LEU A 225 -8.68 -4.92 -1.61
C LEU A 225 -8.78 -3.39 -1.50
N ARG A 226 -9.86 -2.79 -2.01
CA ARG A 226 -10.12 -1.36 -1.90
C ARG A 226 -10.34 -0.93 -0.45
N SER A 227 -11.11 -1.72 0.32
CA SER A 227 -11.31 -1.46 1.75
C SER A 227 -9.98 -1.49 2.52
N VAL A 228 -9.11 -2.45 2.21
CA VAL A 228 -7.77 -2.52 2.81
C VAL A 228 -6.93 -1.31 2.39
N TYR A 229 -6.93 -0.96 1.10
CA TYR A 229 -6.21 0.21 0.58
C TYR A 229 -6.62 1.50 1.28
N ASP A 230 -7.92 1.78 1.39
CA ASP A 230 -8.41 3.02 2.00
C ASP A 230 -8.05 3.11 3.49
N LYS A 231 -8.07 1.98 4.21
CA LYS A 231 -7.60 1.90 5.61
C LYS A 231 -6.11 2.20 5.73
N VAL A 232 -5.29 1.57 4.88
CA VAL A 232 -3.83 1.78 4.88
C VAL A 232 -3.50 3.22 4.50
N ARG A 233 -4.21 3.81 3.53
CA ARG A 233 -4.02 5.20 3.12
C ARG A 233 -4.34 6.17 4.25
N GLY A 234 -5.49 6.02 4.89
CA GLY A 234 -5.88 6.86 6.02
C GLY A 234 -4.89 6.76 7.18
N ALA A 235 -4.46 5.54 7.53
CA ALA A 235 -3.44 5.33 8.57
C ALA A 235 -2.11 6.02 8.20
N HIS A 236 -1.64 5.86 6.97
CA HIS A 236 -0.39 6.47 6.50
C HIS A 236 -0.45 8.00 6.49
N GLU A 237 -1.57 8.60 6.06
CA GLU A 237 -1.77 10.06 6.10
C GLU A 237 -1.72 10.60 7.53
N MET A 238 -2.39 9.91 8.47
CA MET A 238 -2.37 10.26 9.89
C MET A 238 -0.96 10.12 10.49
N GLU A 239 -0.25 9.03 10.19
CA GLU A 239 1.13 8.81 10.63
C GLU A 239 2.07 9.90 10.09
N ARG A 240 1.92 10.30 8.83
CA ARG A 240 2.69 11.39 8.22
C ARG A 240 2.44 12.72 8.93
N ASP A 241 1.20 13.04 9.22
CA ASP A 241 0.85 14.27 9.94
C ASP A 241 1.41 14.31 11.36
N GLU A 242 1.32 13.18 12.06
CA GLU A 242 1.89 13.06 13.40
C GLU A 242 3.42 13.15 13.35
N LEU A 243 4.06 12.49 12.38
CA LEU A 243 5.50 12.61 12.18
C LEU A 243 5.90 14.06 11.90
N ARG A 244 5.17 14.76 11.02
CA ARG A 244 5.44 16.16 10.71
C ARG A 244 5.39 17.04 11.96
N LYS A 245 4.35 16.89 12.79
CA LYS A 245 4.22 17.64 14.06
C LYS A 245 5.40 17.36 15.00
N ARG A 246 5.79 16.10 15.14
CA ARG A 246 6.93 15.70 15.99
C ARG A 246 8.26 16.26 15.47
N LEU A 247 8.47 16.20 14.15
CA LEU A 247 9.65 16.79 13.51
C LEU A 247 9.70 18.31 13.70
N ASP A 248 8.58 19.00 13.52
CA ASP A 248 8.51 20.47 13.69
C ASP A 248 8.71 20.91 15.13
N GLY A 249 8.27 20.09 16.10
CA GLY A 249 8.54 20.31 17.53
C GLY A 249 9.98 20.00 17.94
N ASN A 250 10.74 19.25 17.14
CA ASN A 250 12.09 18.81 17.48
C ASN A 250 13.15 19.88 17.16
N ILE A 251 13.58 20.60 18.19
CA ILE A 251 14.57 21.67 18.12
C ILE A 251 15.97 21.19 17.72
N TRP A 252 16.25 19.89 17.84
CA TRP A 252 17.55 19.31 17.55
C TRP A 252 17.75 18.99 16.06
N LEU A 253 16.69 19.05 15.26
CA LEU A 253 16.74 18.70 13.85
C LEU A 253 17.00 19.91 12.97
N SER A 254 17.94 19.75 12.04
CA SER A 254 18.16 20.73 10.98
C SER A 254 16.94 20.83 10.05
N ARG A 255 16.74 21.99 9.42
CA ARG A 255 15.69 22.15 8.39
C ARG A 255 15.85 21.13 7.25
N ARG A 256 17.10 20.84 6.86
CA ARG A 256 17.43 19.85 5.83
C ARG A 256 17.00 18.44 6.25
N ASP A 257 17.30 18.03 7.47
CA ASP A 257 16.93 16.68 7.94
C ASP A 257 15.42 16.52 8.04
N ARG A 258 14.70 17.54 8.52
CA ARG A 258 13.23 17.53 8.55
C ARG A 258 12.64 17.36 7.15
N GLN A 259 13.14 18.13 6.17
CA GLN A 259 12.69 18.04 4.78
C GLN A 259 12.99 16.67 4.18
N ASP A 260 14.19 16.13 4.38
CA ASP A 260 14.57 14.84 3.80
C ASP A 260 13.79 13.67 4.44
N ILE A 261 13.50 13.72 5.74
CA ILE A 261 12.66 12.70 6.40
C ILE A 261 11.24 12.72 5.82
N LEU A 262 10.65 13.91 5.66
CA LEU A 262 9.32 14.06 5.07
C LEU A 262 9.29 13.63 3.60
N ALA A 263 10.29 14.03 2.80
CA ALA A 263 10.38 13.65 1.40
C ALA A 263 10.45 12.12 1.20
N ARG A 264 11.02 11.37 2.16
CA ARG A 264 11.00 9.90 2.10
C ARG A 264 9.65 9.30 2.45
N GLN A 265 8.87 9.94 3.31
CA GLN A 265 7.46 9.56 3.49
C GLN A 265 6.63 9.89 2.26
N ASP A 266 6.92 11.00 1.59
CA ASP A 266 6.22 11.38 0.36
C ASP A 266 6.44 10.36 -0.76
N ARG A 267 7.63 9.77 -0.89
CA ARG A 267 7.87 8.63 -1.81
C ARG A 267 6.99 7.42 -1.51
N ARG A 268 6.63 7.17 -0.24
CA ARG A 268 5.68 6.10 0.09
C ARG A 268 4.28 6.46 -0.41
N LEU A 269 3.87 7.73 -0.33
CA LEU A 269 2.61 8.20 -0.93
C LEU A 269 2.60 8.02 -2.45
N GLU A 270 3.73 8.21 -3.13
CA GLU A 270 3.85 7.94 -4.57
C GLU A 270 3.57 6.47 -4.88
N SER A 271 4.14 5.53 -4.10
CA SER A 271 3.81 4.09 -4.23
C SER A 271 2.33 3.80 -3.94
N MET A 272 1.70 4.52 -3.00
CA MET A 272 0.26 4.39 -2.77
C MET A 272 -0.57 4.90 -3.97
N ALA A 273 -0.11 5.94 -4.66
CA ALA A 273 -0.76 6.44 -5.87
C ALA A 273 -0.59 5.48 -7.05
N GLU A 274 0.53 4.76 -7.14
CA GLU A 274 0.72 3.65 -8.08
C GLU A 274 -0.30 2.54 -7.85
N ILE A 275 -0.45 2.08 -6.61
CA ILE A 275 -1.46 1.06 -6.25
C ILE A 275 -2.86 1.56 -6.59
N GLU A 276 -3.18 2.83 -6.32
CA GLU A 276 -4.49 3.40 -6.68
C GLU A 276 -4.76 3.34 -8.19
N ARG A 277 -3.74 3.61 -9.01
CA ARG A 277 -3.85 3.50 -10.46
C ARG A 277 -4.12 2.06 -10.88
N SER A 278 -3.38 1.10 -10.33
CA SER A 278 -3.62 -0.33 -10.60
C SER A 278 -5.03 -0.77 -10.18
N LEU A 279 -5.54 -0.33 -9.03
CA LEU A 279 -6.91 -0.64 -8.61
C LEU A 279 -7.96 -0.03 -9.54
N LYS A 280 -7.75 1.19 -10.05
CA LYS A 280 -8.63 1.82 -11.04
C LYS A 280 -8.60 1.08 -12.38
N GLU A 281 -7.45 0.54 -12.76
CA GLU A 281 -7.32 -0.31 -13.95
C GLU A 281 -8.11 -1.60 -13.79
N VAL A 282 -7.99 -2.30 -12.65
CA VAL A 282 -8.83 -3.48 -12.34
C VAL A 282 -10.32 -3.14 -12.45
N GLU A 283 -10.73 -2.01 -11.89
CA GLU A 283 -12.12 -1.56 -11.93
C GLU A 283 -12.60 -1.28 -13.37
N ALA A 284 -11.77 -0.64 -14.19
CA ALA A 284 -12.07 -0.39 -15.60
C ALA A 284 -12.18 -1.71 -16.38
N GLU A 285 -11.26 -2.64 -16.14
CA GLU A 285 -11.24 -3.97 -16.78
C GLU A 285 -12.47 -4.82 -16.41
N LEU A 286 -13.01 -4.66 -15.21
CA LEU A 286 -14.24 -5.30 -14.78
C LEU A 286 -15.51 -4.65 -15.36
N ARG A 287 -15.47 -3.35 -15.68
CA ARG A 287 -16.59 -2.59 -16.25
C ARG A 287 -16.68 -2.71 -17.79
N GLY A 288 -15.57 -2.90 -18.49
CA GLY A 288 -15.46 -2.93 -19.96
C GLY A 288 -15.58 -4.33 -20.59
#